data_AF-A0A2E4W0M5-F1
#
_entry.id   AF-A0A2E4W0M5-F1
#
_cell.length_a   1.000
_cell.length_b   1.000
_cell.length_c   1.000
_cell.angle_alpha   90.00
_cell.angle_beta   90.00
_cell.angle_gamma   90.00
#
_symmetry.space_group_name_H-M   'P 1'
#
loop_
_entity.id
_entity.type
_entity.pdbx_description
1 polymer ?
#
loop_
_entity_poly.entity_id
_entity_poly.type
_entity_poly.pdbx_seq_one_letter_code
_entity_poly.pdbx_strand_id
1 'polypeptide(L)'
;MKILRKLIKFAAIAAVIALIVSRLRSRATEGDQDEDEGDFSWPPINLTDSEEPIDPTLTEPTDGSPLEPRNWVTCDASGDCPASHPVKAKDGSGLYHVPGGNAYERTIPDRCYASAEDAESDGYRPAQR
;
A
#
# COMPACT_ATOMS: atom_id res chain seq x y z
N MET A 1 -22.38 55.19 16.56
CA MET A 1 -20.90 55.28 16.48
C MET A 1 -20.16 53.96 16.81
N LYS A 2 -20.45 53.26 17.92
CA LYS A 2 -19.74 52.01 18.30
C LYS A 2 -20.07 50.80 17.43
N ILE A 3 -21.33 50.69 16.96
CA ILE A 3 -21.79 49.59 16.10
C ILE A 3 -21.21 49.72 14.68
N LEU A 4 -21.19 50.94 14.13
CA LEU A 4 -20.58 51.23 12.82
C LEU A 4 -19.07 50.91 12.79
N ARG A 5 -18.34 51.21 13.88
CA ARG A 5 -16.93 50.84 14.03
C ARG A 5 -16.72 49.32 14.14
N LYS A 6 -17.68 48.56 14.68
CA LYS A 6 -17.63 47.10 14.70
C LYS A 6 -17.85 46.52 13.30
N LEU A 7 -18.82 47.04 12.55
CA LEU A 7 -19.09 46.62 11.16
C LEU A 7 -17.88 46.87 10.23
N ILE A 8 -17.23 48.03 10.35
CA ILE A 8 -16.02 48.35 9.58
C ILE A 8 -14.87 47.37 9.91
N LYS A 9 -14.71 47.00 11.18
CA LYS A 9 -13.68 46.02 11.60
C LYS A 9 -13.99 44.61 11.08
N PHE A 10 -15.25 44.17 11.13
CA PHE A 10 -15.63 42.86 10.58
C PHE A 10 -15.44 42.79 9.06
N ALA A 11 -15.77 43.86 8.32
CA ALA A 11 -15.51 43.94 6.88
C ALA A 11 -14.01 43.89 6.55
N ALA A 12 -13.18 44.58 7.32
CA ALA A 12 -11.72 44.53 7.16
C ALA A 12 -11.15 43.13 7.44
N ILE A 13 -11.63 42.45 8.49
CA ILE A 13 -11.21 41.08 8.83
C ILE A 13 -11.63 40.09 7.73
N ALA A 14 -12.85 40.20 7.21
CA ALA A 14 -13.31 39.36 6.10
C ALA A 14 -12.47 39.56 4.82
N ALA A 15 -12.09 40.79 4.51
CA ALA A 15 -11.21 41.08 3.36
C ALA A 15 -9.81 40.49 3.52
N VAL A 16 -9.23 40.52 4.73
CA VAL A 16 -7.92 39.91 5.02
C VAL A 16 -8.00 38.39 4.92
N ILE A 17 -9.06 37.77 5.44
CA ILE A 17 -9.28 36.32 5.34
C ILE A 17 -9.43 35.91 3.86
N ALA A 18 -10.20 36.66 3.07
CA ALA A 18 -10.35 36.40 1.63
C ALA A 18 -9.02 36.52 0.87
N LEU A 19 -8.16 37.49 1.23
CA LEU A 19 -6.83 37.66 0.64
C LEU A 19 -5.91 36.48 0.97
N ILE A 20 -5.95 35.98 2.21
CA ILE A 20 -5.15 34.83 2.66
C ILE A 20 -5.61 33.54 1.97
N VAL A 21 -6.93 33.32 1.90
CA VAL A 21 -7.49 32.15 1.20
C VAL A 21 -7.18 32.20 -0.30
N SER A 22 -7.26 33.38 -0.92
CA SER A 22 -6.89 33.56 -2.34
C SER A 22 -5.42 33.20 -2.60
N ARG A 23 -4.50 33.68 -1.75
CA ARG A 23 -3.06 33.35 -1.82
C ARG A 23 -2.75 31.86 -1.62
N LEU A 24 -3.50 31.17 -0.75
CA LEU A 24 -3.36 29.73 -0.54
C LEU A 24 -3.93 28.92 -1.71
N ARG A 25 -5.03 29.38 -2.32
CA ARG A 25 -5.68 28.71 -3.46
C ARG A 25 -4.87 28.84 -4.74
N SER A 26 -4.13 29.93 -4.94
CA SER A 26 -3.21 30.10 -6.07
C SER A 26 -2.04 29.09 -6.08
N ARG A 27 -1.72 28.41 -4.97
CA ARG A 27 -0.71 27.34 -4.95
C ARG A 27 -1.23 25.96 -5.33
N ALA A 28 -2.54 25.80 -5.50
CA ALA A 28 -3.18 24.51 -5.73
C ALA A 28 -3.74 24.35 -7.16
N THR A 29 -3.42 25.27 -8.07
CA THR A 29 -3.90 25.28 -9.47
C THR A 29 -2.76 25.19 -10.49
N GLU A 30 -1.55 24.84 -10.06
CA GLU A 30 -0.46 24.40 -10.93
C GLU A 30 -0.25 22.91 -10.69
N GLY A 31 -1.06 22.09 -11.37
CA GLY A 31 -0.99 20.64 -11.26
C GLY A 31 -2.17 20.01 -11.99
N ASP A 32 -2.15 20.12 -13.32
CA ASP A 32 -2.74 19.19 -14.29
C ASP A 32 -2.58 19.80 -15.70
N GLN A 33 -1.32 19.96 -16.11
CA GLN A 33 -0.98 20.14 -17.53
C GLN A 33 0.12 19.11 -17.81
N ASP A 34 -0.30 17.86 -17.75
CA ASP A 34 0.49 16.70 -18.13
C ASP A 34 0.27 16.51 -19.65
N GLU A 35 0.56 17.54 -20.44
CA GLU A 35 0.66 17.42 -21.90
C GLU A 35 2.07 16.90 -22.26
N ASP A 36 2.42 15.74 -21.73
CA ASP A 36 3.46 14.89 -22.30
C ASP A 36 2.77 13.85 -23.21
N GLU A 37 2.18 14.32 -24.32
CA GLU A 37 1.98 13.51 -25.54
C GLU A 37 3.34 13.25 -26.21
N GLY A 38 4.28 12.70 -25.44
CA GLY A 38 5.51 12.13 -25.95
C GLY A 38 5.19 10.76 -26.53
N ASP A 39 4.95 10.71 -27.84
CA ASP A 39 5.35 9.64 -28.78
C ASP A 39 5.72 8.26 -28.19
N PHE A 40 4.81 7.61 -27.46
CA PHE A 40 4.97 6.20 -27.06
C PHE A 40 4.13 5.32 -28.00
N SER A 41 4.58 5.24 -29.25
CA SER A 41 4.12 4.20 -30.17
C SER A 41 4.69 2.86 -29.72
N TRP A 42 3.86 2.02 -29.09
CA TRP A 42 4.25 0.66 -28.72
C TRP A 42 4.74 -0.10 -29.96
N PRO A 43 5.94 -0.72 -29.93
CA PRO A 43 6.40 -1.50 -31.06
C PRO A 43 5.47 -2.71 -31.28
N PRO A 44 5.18 -3.09 -32.54
CA PRO A 44 4.41 -4.30 -32.81
C PRO A 44 5.18 -5.51 -32.29
N ILE A 45 4.51 -6.34 -31.47
CA ILE A 45 5.07 -7.60 -31.00
C ILE A 45 5.46 -8.48 -32.19
N ASN A 46 6.75 -8.76 -32.34
CA ASN A 46 7.27 -9.63 -33.40
C ASN A 46 7.39 -11.04 -32.81
N LEU A 47 6.35 -11.88 -33.00
CA LEU A 47 6.25 -13.23 -32.42
C LEU A 47 7.31 -14.24 -32.92
N THR A 48 8.24 -13.81 -33.78
CA THR A 48 9.17 -14.69 -34.50
C THR A 48 10.45 -15.00 -33.70
N ASP A 49 10.69 -14.35 -32.56
CA ASP A 49 11.93 -14.50 -31.77
C ASP A 49 11.79 -15.34 -30.49
N SER A 50 10.67 -16.05 -30.31
CA SER A 50 10.39 -16.82 -29.08
C SER A 50 10.63 -18.33 -29.19
N GLU A 51 11.41 -18.79 -30.18
CA GLU A 51 11.74 -20.21 -30.34
C GLU A 51 13.04 -20.58 -29.60
N GLU A 52 13.07 -20.38 -28.28
CA GLU A 52 13.98 -21.11 -27.38
C GLU A 52 13.26 -22.34 -26.81
N PRO A 53 13.96 -23.48 -26.63
CA PRO A 53 13.33 -24.77 -26.42
C PRO A 53 12.59 -24.82 -25.08
N ILE A 54 11.27 -24.96 -25.15
CA ILE A 54 10.38 -25.21 -24.01
C ILE A 54 10.72 -26.54 -23.33
N ASP A 55 11.53 -26.49 -22.26
CA ASP A 55 11.65 -27.56 -21.28
C ASP A 55 10.35 -27.63 -20.45
N PRO A 56 9.58 -28.73 -20.46
CA PRO A 56 8.24 -28.78 -19.88
C PRO A 56 8.21 -28.94 -18.34
N THR A 57 9.09 -28.25 -17.61
CA THR A 57 9.10 -28.27 -16.14
C THR A 57 9.23 -26.86 -15.55
N LEU A 58 8.11 -26.14 -15.41
CA LEU A 58 7.64 -25.47 -14.18
C LEU A 58 6.70 -24.30 -14.53
N THR A 59 5.49 -24.37 -13.98
CA THR A 59 4.39 -23.42 -14.16
C THR A 59 4.50 -22.30 -13.11
N GLU A 60 4.88 -21.08 -13.49
CA GLU A 60 4.47 -19.79 -12.88
C GLU A 60 4.91 -18.64 -13.83
N PRO A 61 4.18 -17.51 -13.89
CA PRO A 61 4.40 -16.48 -14.92
C PRO A 61 5.69 -15.69 -14.65
N THR A 62 6.70 -15.95 -15.47
CA THR A 62 7.95 -15.20 -15.54
C THR A 62 7.75 -13.89 -16.33
N ASP A 63 7.05 -12.91 -15.75
CA ASP A 63 7.37 -11.52 -16.03
C ASP A 63 8.65 -11.23 -15.25
N GLY A 64 9.76 -10.91 -15.93
CA GLY A 64 11.11 -10.72 -15.36
C GLY A 64 11.26 -9.63 -14.27
N SER A 65 10.19 -9.24 -13.60
CA SER A 65 10.25 -8.69 -12.25
C SER A 65 10.87 -9.75 -11.33
N PRO A 66 11.86 -9.41 -10.50
CA PRO A 66 12.24 -10.26 -9.38
C PRO A 66 10.98 -10.50 -8.55
N LEU A 67 10.40 -11.70 -8.66
CA LEU A 67 9.48 -12.18 -7.64
C LEU A 67 10.38 -12.33 -6.42
N GLU A 68 10.49 -11.28 -5.60
CA GLU A 68 11.08 -11.44 -4.28
C GLU A 68 10.42 -12.69 -3.68
N PRO A 69 11.21 -13.69 -3.26
CA PRO A 69 10.63 -14.90 -2.72
C PRO A 69 9.71 -14.47 -1.58
N ARG A 70 8.42 -14.80 -1.72
CA ARG A 70 7.43 -14.46 -0.71
C ARG A 70 7.85 -15.22 0.55
N ASN A 71 8.31 -14.51 1.58
CA ASN A 71 8.79 -15.09 2.85
C ASN A 71 7.65 -15.61 3.74
N TRP A 72 6.47 -15.83 3.15
CA TRP A 72 5.27 -16.28 3.82
C TRP A 72 4.58 -17.41 3.06
N VAL A 73 3.87 -18.25 3.80
CA VAL A 73 3.05 -19.34 3.28
C VAL A 73 1.59 -19.14 3.66
N THR A 74 0.67 -19.74 2.91
CA THR A 74 -0.75 -19.74 3.28
C THR A 74 -1.00 -20.69 4.45
N CYS A 75 -2.08 -20.46 5.20
CA CYS A 75 -2.56 -21.44 6.16
C CYS A 75 -2.97 -22.75 5.48
N ASP A 76 -2.95 -23.84 6.24
CA ASP A 76 -3.46 -25.13 5.78
C ASP A 76 -5.00 -25.14 5.69
N ALA A 77 -5.56 -26.27 5.25
CA ALA A 77 -7.02 -26.44 5.15
C ALA A 77 -7.74 -26.37 6.52
N SER A 78 -7.01 -26.51 7.63
CA SER A 78 -7.54 -26.39 8.99
C SER A 78 -7.57 -24.92 9.48
N GLY A 79 -6.91 -24.02 8.74
CA GLY A 79 -6.76 -22.62 9.14
C GLY A 79 -5.59 -22.38 10.10
N ASP A 80 -4.63 -23.30 10.16
CA ASP A 80 -3.42 -23.18 10.98
C ASP A 80 -2.16 -23.00 10.12
N CYS A 81 -1.14 -22.42 10.74
CA CYS A 81 0.16 -22.30 10.10
C CYS A 81 1.00 -23.57 10.31
N PRO A 82 1.81 -23.96 9.33
CA PRO A 82 2.75 -25.07 9.50
C PRO A 82 3.81 -24.72 10.54
N ALA A 83 4.42 -25.74 11.14
CA ALA A 83 5.45 -25.56 12.17
C ALA A 83 6.70 -24.78 11.68
N SER A 84 6.94 -24.75 10.36
CA SER A 84 8.00 -23.94 9.75
C SER A 84 7.70 -22.44 9.75
N HIS A 85 6.42 -22.06 9.83
CA HIS A 85 5.96 -20.67 9.76
C HIS A 85 5.00 -20.34 10.91
N PRO A 86 5.47 -20.36 12.17
CA PRO A 86 4.59 -20.27 13.33
C PRO A 86 3.96 -18.88 13.51
N VAL A 87 4.41 -17.83 12.83
CA VAL A 87 3.91 -16.47 13.02
C VAL A 87 2.66 -16.24 12.18
N LYS A 88 1.53 -16.03 12.85
CA LYS A 88 0.19 -15.89 12.24
C LYS A 88 -0.11 -14.43 11.92
N ALA A 89 -0.21 -14.04 10.67
CA ALA A 89 -0.55 -12.68 10.27
C ALA A 89 -1.96 -12.58 9.70
N LYS A 90 -2.65 -11.48 10.03
CA LYS A 90 -4.01 -11.19 9.57
C LYS A 90 -4.06 -9.86 8.83
N ASP A 91 -4.43 -9.92 7.56
CA ASP A 91 -4.46 -8.76 6.64
C ASP A 91 -5.53 -7.78 7.09
N GLY A 92 -6.69 -8.29 7.54
CA GLY A 92 -7.81 -7.47 8.01
C GLY A 92 -7.50 -6.56 9.22
N SER A 93 -6.52 -6.90 10.05
CA SER A 93 -6.09 -6.07 11.18
C SER A 93 -4.68 -5.49 11.04
N GLY A 94 -3.88 -5.95 10.07
CA GLY A 94 -2.46 -5.58 9.94
C GLY A 94 -1.62 -6.02 11.14
N LEU A 95 -2.00 -7.11 11.79
CA LEU A 95 -1.34 -7.62 12.99
C LEU A 95 -0.77 -9.02 12.76
N TYR A 96 0.38 -9.28 13.37
CA TYR A 96 0.93 -10.63 13.50
C TYR A 96 0.85 -11.12 14.94
N HIS A 97 0.70 -12.44 15.09
CA HIS A 97 0.56 -13.14 16.36
C HIS A 97 1.65 -14.19 16.46
N VAL A 98 2.37 -14.17 17.59
CA VAL A 98 3.40 -15.15 17.92
C VAL A 98 2.85 -16.23 18.85
N PRO A 99 3.40 -17.45 18.83
CA PRO A 99 3.03 -18.51 19.77
C PRO A 99 3.09 -18.02 21.23
N GLY A 100 2.05 -18.34 22.00
CA GLY A 100 1.91 -17.92 23.40
C GLY A 100 1.28 -16.54 23.62
N GLY A 101 0.91 -15.80 22.57
CA GLY A 101 0.12 -14.58 22.70
C GLY A 101 -1.38 -14.85 22.91
N ASN A 102 -2.09 -13.94 23.58
CA ASN A 102 -3.51 -14.03 23.94
C ASN A 102 -4.48 -14.36 22.77
N ALA A 103 -4.12 -13.94 21.56
CA ALA A 103 -4.96 -14.14 20.37
C ALA A 103 -4.46 -15.26 19.45
N TYR A 104 -3.32 -15.89 19.75
CA TYR A 104 -2.65 -16.80 18.83
C TYR A 104 -3.51 -18.02 18.45
N GLU A 105 -4.17 -18.64 19.42
CA GLU A 105 -4.98 -19.85 19.19
C GLU A 105 -6.28 -19.60 18.44
N ARG A 106 -6.83 -18.38 18.52
CA ARG A 106 -8.12 -18.01 17.90
C ARG A 106 -7.97 -17.29 16.56
N THR A 107 -6.76 -16.88 16.20
CA THR A 107 -6.51 -16.20 14.93
C THR A 107 -6.38 -17.20 13.80
N ILE A 108 -7.28 -17.10 12.82
CA ILE A 108 -7.12 -17.73 11.50
C ILE A 108 -6.28 -16.76 10.66
N PRO A 109 -5.04 -17.11 10.30
CA PRO A 109 -4.12 -16.24 9.58
C PRO A 109 -4.42 -16.22 8.08
N ASP A 110 -4.19 -15.07 7.44
CA ASP A 110 -4.18 -14.96 5.98
C ASP A 110 -2.79 -15.33 5.44
N ARG A 111 -1.73 -15.04 6.22
CA ARG A 111 -0.33 -15.35 5.92
C ARG A 111 0.40 -15.91 7.13
N CYS A 112 1.33 -16.82 6.89
CA CYS A 112 2.15 -17.48 7.89
C CYS A 112 3.62 -17.18 7.63
N TYR A 113 4.34 -16.64 8.62
CA TYR A 113 5.76 -16.28 8.50
C TYR A 113 6.65 -17.19 9.37
N ALA A 114 7.89 -17.38 8.93
CA ALA A 114 8.92 -18.10 9.68
C ALA A 114 9.33 -17.32 10.93
N SER A 115 9.48 -15.99 10.81
CA SER A 115 9.86 -15.12 11.91
C SER A 115 8.96 -13.87 12.01
N ALA A 116 9.10 -13.15 13.13
CA ALA A 116 8.36 -11.90 13.34
C ALA A 116 8.93 -10.78 12.46
N GLU A 117 10.23 -10.80 12.20
CA GLU A 117 10.93 -9.85 11.36
C GLU A 117 10.43 -9.88 9.90
N ASP A 118 10.15 -11.07 9.37
CA ASP A 118 9.55 -11.22 8.04
C ASP A 118 8.16 -10.58 7.98
N ALA A 119 7.35 -10.78 9.01
CA ALA A 119 6.03 -10.14 9.12
C ALA A 119 6.15 -8.61 9.26
N GLU A 120 7.13 -8.11 10.00
CA GLU A 120 7.38 -6.66 10.12
C GLU A 120 7.87 -6.04 8.82
N SER A 121 8.69 -6.76 8.05
CA SER A 121 9.13 -6.37 6.71
C SER A 121 7.96 -6.20 5.75
N ASP A 122 6.95 -7.06 5.86
CA ASP A 122 5.71 -6.97 5.09
C ASP A 122 4.71 -5.93 5.67
N GLY A 123 5.09 -5.21 6.74
CA GLY A 123 4.33 -4.10 7.31
C GLY A 123 3.33 -4.47 8.41
N TYR A 124 3.36 -5.70 8.92
CA TYR A 124 2.53 -6.12 10.04
C TYR A 124 3.10 -5.65 11.37
N ARG A 125 2.23 -5.48 12.37
CA ARG A 125 2.61 -5.03 13.72
C ARG A 125 2.33 -6.12 14.75
N PRO A 126 3.09 -6.21 15.85
CA PRO A 126 2.85 -7.21 16.87
C PRO A 126 1.48 -7.02 17.52
N ALA A 127 0.71 -8.10 17.65
CA ALA A 127 -0.47 -8.11 18.48
C ALA A 127 -0.11 -7.98 19.97
N GLN A 128 -1.03 -7.42 20.76
CA GLN A 128 -0.90 -7.38 22.20
C GLN A 128 -0.75 -8.81 22.76
N ARG A 129 0.27 -9.01 23.59
CA ARG A 129 0.54 -10.31 24.21
C ARG A 129 -0.54 -10.71 25.18
#